data_AF-A0A957FIU7-F1
#
_entry.id   AF-A0A957FIU7-F1
#
_cell.length_a   1.000
_cell.length_b   1.000
_cell.length_c   1.000
_cell.angle_alpha   90.00
_cell.angle_beta   90.00
_cell.angle_gamma   90.00
#
_symmetry.space_group_name_H-M   'P 1'
#
loop_
_entity.id
_entity.type
_entity.pdbx_description
1 polymer ?
#
loop_
_entity_poly.entity_id
_entity_poly.type
_entity_poly.pdbx_seq_one_letter_code
_entity_poly.pdbx_strand_id
1 'polypeptide(L)'
;TMALRRARAQHPEQYAAYKAELAQAAREKGIDPATLDQYQNPVLVRVRVDEVDRAKFAKEANTQAILGMSDTERARADAARLSTGDLTRFQASDNIDADISRTPNREFVRSFMGKLPEGERAALMDRHGELTQSGRQRIKAAMFTRVYDDARLADKIFESTDNDTRNITNGIMSSLGSVARADELARSGQRSREYAIAGDVAAAVNKLSSIKRDGKQTVEMYLQQHSLFGDDLTPTQKKILVALHERRRSGKAVGELLNGWAELVERQPPPQQAGLFGGTGQTSKEELVERWLTQPARPQAQQSLFF
;
A
#
# COMPACT_ATOMS: atom_id res chain seq x y z
N THR A 1 13.54 -34.01 -44.28
CA THR A 1 14.27 -34.43 -43.06
C THR A 1 15.01 -35.74 -43.31
N MET A 2 16.07 -36.06 -42.54
CA MET A 2 16.82 -37.32 -42.69
C MET A 2 15.94 -38.57 -42.50
N ALA A 3 14.96 -38.50 -41.60
CA ALA A 3 14.01 -39.60 -41.35
C ALA A 3 13.18 -39.98 -42.58
N LEU A 4 12.65 -39.00 -43.32
CA LEU A 4 11.84 -39.26 -44.53
C LEU A 4 12.67 -39.82 -45.69
N ARG A 5 13.94 -39.40 -45.83
CA ARG A 5 14.86 -39.97 -46.82
C ARG A 5 15.17 -41.44 -46.52
N ARG A 6 15.35 -41.77 -45.23
CA ARG A 6 15.58 -43.14 -44.77
C ARG A 6 14.34 -44.03 -44.95
N ALA A 7 13.16 -43.52 -44.61
CA ALA A 7 11.89 -44.22 -44.83
C ALA A 7 11.66 -44.53 -46.32
N ARG A 8 11.93 -43.59 -47.23
CA ARG A 8 11.83 -43.82 -48.67
C ARG A 8 12.76 -44.92 -49.19
N ALA A 9 13.98 -45.02 -48.65
CA ALA A 9 14.99 -45.98 -49.12
C ALA A 9 14.86 -47.37 -48.47
N GLN A 10 14.42 -47.45 -47.20
CA GLN A 10 14.45 -48.67 -46.40
C GLN A 10 13.06 -49.22 -46.07
N HIS A 11 12.01 -48.39 -46.16
CA HIS A 11 10.63 -48.74 -45.79
C HIS A 11 9.62 -48.16 -46.80
N PRO A 12 9.61 -48.62 -48.06
CA PRO A 12 8.83 -48.02 -49.15
C PRO A 12 7.32 -48.04 -48.89
N GLU A 13 6.80 -49.07 -48.22
CA GLU A 13 5.38 -49.17 -47.86
C GLU A 13 4.95 -48.10 -46.84
N GLN A 14 5.77 -47.86 -45.81
CA GLN A 14 5.52 -46.80 -44.81
C GLN A 14 5.62 -45.41 -45.44
N TYR A 15 6.53 -45.23 -46.40
CA TYR A 15 6.64 -43.98 -47.15
C TYR A 15 5.45 -43.75 -48.08
N ALA A 16 4.88 -44.82 -48.67
CA ALA A 16 3.65 -44.72 -49.47
C ALA A 16 2.45 -44.34 -48.60
N ALA A 17 2.30 -44.93 -47.41
CA ALA A 17 1.28 -44.57 -46.44
C ALA A 17 1.40 -43.10 -46.00
N TYR A 18 2.61 -42.64 -45.68
CA TYR A 18 2.90 -41.25 -45.37
C TYR A 18 2.46 -40.29 -46.48
N LYS A 19 2.74 -40.61 -47.75
CA LYS A 19 2.30 -39.77 -48.88
C LYS A 19 0.79 -39.74 -49.03
N ALA A 20 0.09 -40.84 -48.76
CA ALA A 20 -1.37 -40.89 -48.80
C ALA A 20 -1.99 -40.01 -47.71
N GLU A 21 -1.49 -40.09 -46.48
CA GLU A 21 -1.91 -39.22 -45.36
C GLU A 21 -1.61 -37.76 -45.65
N LEU A 22 -0.45 -37.47 -46.24
CA LEU A 22 -0.07 -36.10 -46.60
C LEU A 22 -0.98 -35.51 -47.69
N ALA A 23 -1.37 -36.32 -48.68
CA ALA A 23 -2.31 -35.92 -49.71
C ALA A 23 -3.72 -35.66 -49.14
N GLN A 24 -4.17 -36.48 -48.20
CA GLN A 24 -5.43 -36.26 -47.49
C GLN A 24 -5.38 -34.96 -46.66
N ALA A 25 -4.34 -34.78 -45.86
CA ALA A 25 -4.14 -33.57 -45.06
C ALA A 25 -4.05 -32.32 -45.93
N ALA A 26 -3.43 -32.39 -47.11
CA ALA A 26 -3.38 -31.29 -48.07
C ALA A 26 -4.78 -30.88 -48.53
N ARG A 27 -5.64 -31.86 -48.91
CA ARG A 27 -7.04 -31.60 -49.29
C ARG A 27 -7.82 -30.92 -48.18
N GLU A 28 -7.68 -31.41 -46.95
CA GLU A 28 -8.36 -30.84 -45.77
C GLU A 28 -7.92 -29.40 -45.47
N LYS A 29 -6.75 -28.98 -45.95
CA LYS A 29 -6.23 -27.60 -45.83
C LYS A 29 -6.40 -26.77 -47.09
N GLY A 30 -7.15 -27.25 -48.08
CA GLY A 30 -7.40 -26.55 -49.33
C GLY A 30 -6.19 -26.46 -50.27
N ILE A 31 -5.18 -27.32 -50.07
CA ILE A 31 -3.99 -27.42 -50.93
C ILE A 31 -4.25 -28.54 -51.94
N ASP A 32 -4.08 -28.24 -53.23
CA ASP A 32 -4.19 -29.25 -54.29
C ASP A 32 -3.09 -30.32 -54.12
N PRO A 33 -3.43 -31.61 -53.89
CA PRO A 33 -2.45 -32.66 -53.71
C PRO A 33 -1.49 -32.86 -54.89
N ALA A 34 -1.88 -32.46 -56.10
CA ALA A 34 -1.00 -32.54 -57.28
C ALA A 34 0.24 -31.65 -57.12
N THR A 35 0.19 -30.63 -56.26
CA THR A 35 1.35 -29.80 -55.92
C THR A 35 2.40 -30.56 -55.12
N LEU A 36 2.03 -31.64 -54.41
CA LEU A 36 2.95 -32.44 -53.61
C LEU A 36 3.93 -33.25 -54.48
N ASP A 37 3.51 -33.63 -55.69
CA ASP A 37 4.32 -34.40 -56.64
C ASP A 37 5.51 -33.60 -57.20
N GLN A 38 5.47 -32.27 -57.08
CA GLN A 38 6.55 -31.37 -57.46
C GLN A 38 7.73 -31.43 -56.47
N TYR A 39 7.52 -32.03 -55.29
CA TYR A 39 8.52 -32.10 -54.22
C TYR A 39 9.02 -33.53 -54.05
N GLN A 40 10.34 -33.71 -54.04
CA GLN A 40 10.95 -35.03 -53.84
C GLN A 40 10.69 -35.63 -52.45
N ASN A 41 10.42 -34.78 -51.45
CA ASN A 41 10.10 -35.16 -50.07
C ASN A 41 9.11 -34.14 -49.49
N PRO A 42 7.83 -34.20 -49.87
CA PRO A 42 6.85 -33.21 -49.46
C PRO A 42 6.60 -33.31 -47.94
N VAL A 43 6.45 -32.16 -47.27
CA VAL A 43 6.07 -32.04 -45.86
C VAL A 43 5.15 -30.83 -45.75
N LEU A 44 4.02 -30.97 -45.06
CA LEU A 44 3.14 -29.84 -44.76
C LEU A 44 3.69 -29.10 -43.54
N VAL A 45 3.97 -27.81 -43.72
CA VAL A 45 4.39 -26.92 -42.64
C VAL A 45 3.39 -25.78 -42.54
N ARG A 46 2.99 -25.45 -41.30
CA ARG A 46 2.16 -24.28 -41.05
C ARG A 46 3.07 -23.08 -40.90
N VAL A 47 3.08 -22.21 -41.90
CA VAL A 47 3.81 -20.93 -41.85
C VAL A 47 2.79 -19.82 -41.60
N ARG A 48 3.04 -18.97 -40.60
CA ARG A 48 2.20 -17.82 -40.30
C ARG A 48 2.63 -16.66 -41.21
N VAL A 49 1.69 -16.12 -41.98
CA VAL A 49 1.93 -15.10 -43.01
C VAL A 49 1.57 -13.68 -42.57
N ASP A 50 0.89 -13.53 -41.42
CA ASP A 50 0.49 -12.21 -40.93
C ASP A 50 1.69 -11.46 -40.32
N GLU A 51 1.87 -10.19 -40.70
CA GLU A 51 2.78 -9.29 -40.00
C GLU A 51 2.28 -9.07 -38.57
N VAL A 52 3.05 -9.58 -37.61
CA VAL A 52 2.84 -9.18 -36.22
C VAL A 52 3.29 -7.73 -36.11
N ASP A 53 2.34 -6.81 -35.93
CA ASP A 53 2.65 -5.51 -35.36
C ASP A 53 3.21 -5.77 -33.96
N ARG A 54 4.55 -5.82 -33.87
CA ARG A 54 5.27 -6.10 -32.63
C ARG A 54 4.94 -5.08 -31.55
N ALA A 55 4.56 -3.86 -31.92
CA ALA A 55 4.11 -2.85 -30.97
C ALA A 55 2.71 -3.20 -30.44
N LYS A 56 1.77 -3.64 -31.29
CA LYS A 56 0.45 -4.11 -30.86
C LYS A 56 0.53 -5.39 -30.04
N PHE A 57 1.35 -6.36 -30.43
CA PHE A 57 1.59 -7.58 -29.66
C PHE A 57 2.27 -7.29 -28.31
N ALA A 58 3.28 -6.42 -28.27
CA ALA A 58 3.90 -6.01 -27.00
C ALA A 58 2.92 -5.23 -26.12
N LYS A 59 2.03 -4.42 -26.71
CA LYS A 59 1.01 -3.65 -25.98
C LYS A 59 -0.09 -4.54 -25.42
N GLU A 60 -0.56 -5.52 -26.20
CA GLU A 60 -1.55 -6.53 -25.81
C GLU A 60 -0.98 -7.52 -24.78
N ALA A 61 0.30 -7.90 -24.90
CA ALA A 61 0.98 -8.75 -23.92
C ALA A 61 1.30 -8.01 -22.59
N ASN A 62 1.41 -6.68 -22.63
CA ASN A 62 1.59 -5.83 -21.43
C ASN A 62 0.28 -5.24 -20.89
N THR A 63 -0.86 -5.50 -21.52
CA THR A 63 -2.15 -5.15 -20.93
C THR A 63 -2.50 -6.25 -19.94
N GLN A 64 -2.58 -5.91 -18.65
CA GLN A 64 -3.01 -6.87 -17.63
C GLN A 64 -4.42 -7.35 -17.98
N ALA A 65 -4.53 -8.61 -18.43
CA ALA A 65 -5.81 -9.27 -18.74
C ALA A 65 -6.64 -9.62 -17.48
N ILE A 66 -6.12 -9.31 -16.30
CA ILE A 66 -6.71 -9.56 -15.00
C ILE A 66 -7.09 -8.20 -14.42
N LEU A 67 -8.32 -8.07 -13.89
CA LEU A 67 -8.73 -6.92 -13.08
C LEU A 67 -7.65 -6.65 -12.03
N GLY A 68 -6.98 -5.50 -12.14
CA GLY A 68 -5.97 -5.09 -11.16
C GLY A 68 -6.61 -4.87 -9.80
N MET A 69 -5.85 -5.10 -8.73
CA MET A 69 -6.26 -4.75 -7.36
C MET A 69 -6.64 -3.27 -7.28
N SER A 70 -7.68 -2.96 -6.50
CA SER A 70 -7.96 -1.59 -6.07
C SER A 70 -6.78 -1.01 -5.29
N ASP A 71 -6.73 0.31 -5.15
CA ASP A 71 -5.66 0.95 -4.38
C ASP A 71 -5.68 0.51 -2.91
N THR A 72 -6.87 0.32 -2.32
CA THR A 72 -6.97 -0.20 -0.95
C THR A 72 -6.58 -1.67 -0.86
N GLU A 73 -6.98 -2.53 -1.82
CA GLU A 73 -6.60 -3.94 -1.83
C GLU A 73 -5.08 -4.12 -1.95
N ARG A 74 -4.45 -3.36 -2.85
CA ARG A 74 -3.00 -3.32 -3.02
C ARG A 74 -2.32 -2.82 -1.76
N ALA A 75 -2.84 -1.75 -1.14
CA ALA A 75 -2.30 -1.22 0.11
C ALA A 75 -2.35 -2.24 1.27
N ARG A 76 -3.45 -3.02 1.38
CA ARG A 76 -3.55 -4.12 2.36
C ARG A 76 -2.52 -5.22 2.10
N ALA A 77 -2.38 -5.65 0.85
CA ALA A 77 -1.38 -6.66 0.48
C ALA A 77 0.05 -6.17 0.77
N ASP A 78 0.34 -4.90 0.52
CA ASP A 78 1.64 -4.28 0.79
C ASP A 78 1.89 -4.08 2.30
N ALA A 79 0.88 -3.71 3.07
CA ALA A 79 0.97 -3.55 4.52
C ALA A 79 1.41 -4.85 5.21
N ALA A 80 0.93 -6.01 4.72
CA ALA A 80 1.34 -7.31 5.23
C ALA A 80 2.84 -7.62 5.03
N ARG A 81 3.52 -6.88 4.14
CA ARG A 81 4.96 -7.02 3.88
C ARG A 81 5.83 -6.15 4.81
N LEU A 82 5.23 -5.18 5.50
CA LEU A 82 5.95 -4.30 6.43
C LEU A 82 6.16 -5.01 7.77
N SER A 83 7.42 -5.15 8.18
CA SER A 83 7.75 -5.72 9.49
C SER A 83 7.77 -4.65 10.58
N THR A 84 7.63 -5.08 11.83
CA THR A 84 7.85 -4.26 13.03
C THR A 84 9.20 -3.54 12.97
N GLY A 85 10.25 -4.25 12.57
CA GLY A 85 11.61 -3.69 12.46
C GLY A 85 11.71 -2.59 11.41
N ASP A 86 10.97 -2.71 10.30
CA ASP A 86 10.94 -1.70 9.25
C ASP A 86 10.37 -0.37 9.78
N LEU A 87 9.25 -0.40 10.51
CA LEU A 87 8.57 0.81 11.01
C LEU A 87 9.26 1.44 12.23
N THR A 88 9.79 0.62 13.14
CA THR A 88 10.49 1.12 14.35
C THR A 88 11.80 1.84 14.03
N ARG A 89 12.51 1.43 12.97
CA ARG A 89 13.76 2.07 12.53
C ARG A 89 13.54 3.28 11.62
N PHE A 90 12.33 3.43 11.06
CA PHE A 90 11.99 4.56 10.20
C PHE A 90 12.23 5.89 10.92
N GLN A 91 12.96 6.79 10.25
CA GLN A 91 13.26 8.13 10.72
C GLN A 91 12.21 9.09 10.18
N ALA A 92 11.27 9.48 11.04
CA ALA A 92 10.17 10.37 10.69
C ALA A 92 10.46 11.83 11.07
N SER A 93 9.81 12.74 10.34
CA SER A 93 9.73 14.19 10.58
C SER A 93 8.29 14.64 10.32
N ASP A 94 8.08 15.94 10.13
CA ASP A 94 6.79 16.53 9.76
C ASP A 94 6.46 16.39 8.26
N ASN A 95 7.37 15.80 7.47
CA ASN A 95 7.19 15.60 6.03
C ASN A 95 7.58 14.18 5.59
N ILE A 96 6.57 13.29 5.53
CA ILE A 96 6.76 11.90 5.10
C ILE A 96 7.32 11.75 3.68
N ASP A 97 6.98 12.65 2.75
CA ASP A 97 7.46 12.56 1.37
C ASP A 97 8.97 12.83 1.30
N ALA A 98 9.47 13.75 2.12
CA ALA A 98 10.89 13.93 2.34
C ALA A 98 11.48 12.71 3.03
N ASP A 99 10.87 12.22 4.11
CA ASP A 99 11.42 11.15 4.94
C ASP A 99 11.67 9.86 4.17
N ILE A 100 10.72 9.42 3.34
CA ILE A 100 10.86 8.21 2.53
C ILE A 100 12.12 8.26 1.65
N SER A 101 12.53 9.45 1.21
CA SER A 101 13.67 9.64 0.31
C SER A 101 14.99 9.93 1.05
N ARG A 102 14.97 10.09 2.38
CA ARG A 102 16.18 10.42 3.15
C ARG A 102 17.13 9.23 3.28
N THR A 103 18.43 9.51 3.31
CA THR A 103 19.50 8.51 3.46
C THR A 103 19.26 7.50 4.60
N PRO A 104 18.84 7.90 5.82
CA PRO A 104 18.58 6.96 6.91
C PRO A 104 17.46 5.94 6.62
N ASN A 105 16.55 6.24 5.70
CA ASN A 105 15.40 5.39 5.36
C ASN A 105 15.62 4.56 4.09
N ARG A 106 16.81 4.63 3.47
CA ARG A 106 17.12 3.85 2.25
C ARG A 106 17.01 2.34 2.46
N GLU A 107 17.40 1.84 3.63
CA GLU A 107 17.27 0.42 3.96
C GLU A 107 15.80 0.00 4.05
N PHE A 108 14.96 0.83 4.69
CA PHE A 108 13.51 0.63 4.75
C PHE A 108 12.90 0.53 3.35
N VAL A 109 13.22 1.50 2.47
CA VAL A 109 12.73 1.50 1.09
C VAL A 109 13.21 0.26 0.33
N ARG A 110 14.49 -0.09 0.44
CA ARG A 110 15.06 -1.28 -0.21
C ARG A 110 14.40 -2.57 0.28
N SER A 111 14.20 -2.70 1.60
CA SER A 111 13.50 -3.83 2.24
C SER A 111 12.08 -3.97 1.70
N PHE A 112 11.31 -2.88 1.66
CA PHE A 112 9.95 -2.87 1.14
C PHE A 112 9.91 -3.25 -0.35
N MET A 113 10.75 -2.63 -1.19
CA MET A 113 10.83 -2.92 -2.62
C MET A 113 11.26 -4.36 -2.90
N GLY A 114 12.17 -4.90 -2.10
CA GLY A 114 12.62 -6.30 -2.22
C GLY A 114 11.53 -7.32 -1.96
N LYS A 115 10.49 -6.95 -1.20
CA LYS A 115 9.32 -7.80 -0.88
C LYS A 115 8.20 -7.72 -1.93
N LEU A 116 8.30 -6.81 -2.90
CA LEU A 116 7.33 -6.68 -3.98
C LEU A 116 7.65 -7.63 -5.14
N PRO A 117 6.61 -8.16 -5.84
CA PRO A 117 6.79 -8.92 -7.07
C PRO A 117 7.57 -8.14 -8.12
N GLU A 118 8.44 -8.82 -8.87
CA GLU A 118 9.35 -8.16 -9.83
C GLU A 118 8.62 -7.29 -10.86
N GLY A 119 7.53 -7.78 -11.43
CA GLY A 119 6.73 -7.05 -12.41
C GLY A 119 6.09 -5.77 -11.87
N GLU A 120 5.98 -5.62 -10.55
CA GLU A 120 5.41 -4.43 -9.92
C GLU A 120 6.46 -3.40 -9.52
N ARG A 121 7.75 -3.78 -9.47
CA ARG A 121 8.84 -2.88 -9.06
C ARG A 121 9.19 -1.84 -10.12
N ALA A 122 9.05 -2.21 -11.40
CA ALA A 122 9.50 -1.39 -12.53
C ALA A 122 8.85 0.00 -12.59
N ALA A 123 7.61 0.16 -12.12
CA ALA A 123 6.90 1.44 -12.10
C ALA A 123 7.18 2.29 -10.84
N LEU A 124 7.86 1.72 -9.84
CA LEU A 124 8.04 2.34 -8.52
C LEU A 124 9.42 2.99 -8.36
N MET A 125 10.37 2.62 -9.20
CA MET A 125 11.70 3.21 -9.29
C MET A 125 11.89 3.86 -10.65
N ASP A 126 12.56 5.01 -10.67
CA ASP A 126 12.97 5.66 -11.89
C ASP A 126 14.31 5.11 -12.42
N ARG A 127 14.75 5.64 -13.57
CA ARG A 127 16.02 5.25 -14.21
C ARG A 127 17.27 5.57 -13.37
N HIS A 128 17.15 6.41 -12.35
CA HIS A 128 18.23 6.82 -11.46
C HIS A 128 18.25 5.96 -10.17
N GLY A 129 17.30 5.02 -10.03
CA GLY A 129 17.15 4.19 -8.83
C GLY A 129 16.43 4.88 -7.68
N GLU A 130 15.83 6.04 -7.93
CA GLU A 130 15.04 6.79 -6.94
C GLU A 130 13.56 6.43 -7.05
N LEU A 131 12.80 6.65 -5.97
CA LEU A 131 11.37 6.35 -5.98
C LEU A 131 10.61 7.29 -6.94
N THR A 132 9.72 6.72 -7.74
CA THR A 132 8.72 7.50 -8.48
C THR A 132 7.66 8.07 -7.53
N GLN A 133 6.82 8.98 -8.02
CA GLN A 133 5.67 9.44 -7.25
C GLN A 133 4.73 8.28 -6.88
N SER A 134 4.51 7.35 -7.81
CA SER A 134 3.74 6.13 -7.56
C SER A 134 4.43 5.23 -6.51
N GLY A 135 5.76 5.11 -6.55
CA GLY A 135 6.55 4.42 -5.53
C GLY A 135 6.34 5.00 -4.13
N ARG A 136 6.46 6.32 -3.99
CA ARG A 136 6.19 7.03 -2.72
C ARG A 136 4.76 6.82 -2.24
N GLN A 137 3.78 6.99 -3.13
CA GLN A 137 2.37 6.83 -2.77
C GLN A 137 2.07 5.40 -2.30
N ARG A 138 2.65 4.40 -2.94
CA ARG A 138 2.50 2.99 -2.58
C ARG A 138 3.07 2.67 -1.20
N ILE A 139 4.27 3.18 -0.90
CA ILE A 139 4.87 3.06 0.44
C ILE A 139 3.97 3.71 1.49
N LYS A 140 3.51 4.94 1.24
CA LYS A 140 2.62 5.66 2.16
C LYS A 140 1.32 4.89 2.39
N ALA A 141 0.73 4.30 1.35
CA ALA A 141 -0.50 3.51 1.47
C ALA A 141 -0.30 2.23 2.29
N ALA A 142 0.82 1.54 2.09
CA ALA A 142 1.19 0.36 2.88
C ALA A 142 1.41 0.71 4.36
N MET A 143 2.16 1.78 4.64
CA MET A 143 2.39 2.28 6.00
C MET A 143 1.07 2.68 6.66
N PHE A 144 0.24 3.45 5.97
CA PHE A 144 -1.06 3.89 6.47
C PHE A 144 -1.92 2.70 6.88
N THR A 145 -2.03 1.72 5.98
CA THR A 145 -2.87 0.54 6.20
C THR A 145 -2.34 -0.33 7.35
N ARG A 146 -1.02 -0.45 7.49
CA ARG A 146 -0.38 -1.18 8.61
C ARG A 146 -0.60 -0.52 9.98
N VAL A 147 -0.73 0.81 10.00
CA VAL A 147 -0.88 1.59 11.24
C VAL A 147 -2.33 1.65 11.67
N TYR A 148 -3.21 2.10 10.78
CA TYR A 148 -4.60 2.37 11.12
C TYR A 148 -5.49 1.13 11.07
N ASP A 149 -5.18 0.16 10.21
CA ASP A 149 -5.92 -1.10 10.05
C ASP A 149 -7.45 -0.93 9.99
N ASP A 150 -7.91 0.17 9.37
CA ASP A 150 -9.31 0.53 9.23
C ASP A 150 -9.67 0.65 7.75
N ALA A 151 -10.47 -0.30 7.27
CA ALA A 151 -10.89 -0.37 5.88
C ALA A 151 -11.65 0.88 5.42
N ARG A 152 -12.56 1.40 6.26
CA ARG A 152 -13.41 2.54 5.92
C ARG A 152 -12.58 3.82 5.77
N LEU A 153 -11.58 3.97 6.63
CA LEU A 153 -10.65 5.09 6.58
C LEU A 153 -9.70 4.96 5.39
N ALA A 154 -9.20 3.76 5.08
CA ALA A 154 -8.38 3.52 3.91
C ALA A 154 -9.14 3.85 2.60
N ASP A 155 -10.36 3.34 2.44
CA ASP A 155 -11.21 3.64 1.28
C ASP A 155 -11.47 5.15 1.16
N LYS A 156 -11.70 5.82 2.29
CA LYS A 156 -11.86 7.27 2.33
C LYS A 156 -10.60 8.04 1.91
N ILE A 157 -9.41 7.56 2.24
CA ILE A 157 -8.17 8.27 1.94
C ILE A 157 -7.69 7.99 0.51
N PHE A 158 -7.86 6.76 0.02
CA PHE A 158 -7.31 6.34 -1.27
C PHE A 158 -8.33 6.31 -2.40
N GLU A 159 -9.62 6.08 -2.12
CA GLU A 159 -10.64 5.95 -3.17
C GLU A 159 -11.61 7.15 -3.22
N SER A 160 -11.80 7.88 -2.11
CA SER A 160 -12.72 9.02 -2.10
C SER A 160 -12.12 10.28 -2.73
N THR A 161 -12.91 10.95 -3.56
CA THR A 161 -12.61 12.27 -4.12
C THR A 161 -13.15 13.43 -3.27
N ASP A 162 -13.70 13.15 -2.08
CA ASP A 162 -14.33 14.18 -1.23
C ASP A 162 -13.30 15.16 -0.67
N ASN A 163 -13.52 16.46 -0.89
CA ASN A 163 -12.63 17.51 -0.38
C ASN A 163 -12.84 17.82 1.11
N ASP A 164 -13.97 17.40 1.70
CA ASP A 164 -14.39 17.82 3.03
C ASP A 164 -13.50 17.31 4.17
N THR A 165 -12.77 16.21 3.95
CA THR A 165 -11.80 15.67 4.90
C THR A 165 -10.36 15.85 4.44
N ARG A 166 -10.12 16.56 3.32
CA ARG A 166 -8.80 16.70 2.70
C ARG A 166 -7.72 17.18 3.67
N ASN A 167 -8.02 18.19 4.49
CA ASN A 167 -7.05 18.68 5.47
C ASN A 167 -6.74 17.66 6.57
N ILE A 168 -7.74 16.93 7.04
CA ILE A 168 -7.55 15.86 8.04
C ILE A 168 -6.71 14.74 7.44
N THR A 169 -7.04 14.31 6.22
CA THR A 169 -6.25 13.32 5.45
C THR A 169 -4.80 13.78 5.31
N ASN A 170 -4.56 15.04 4.91
CA ASN A 170 -3.21 15.57 4.78
C ASN A 170 -2.43 15.54 6.10
N GLY A 171 -3.06 15.88 7.22
CA GLY A 171 -2.42 15.83 8.54
C GLY A 171 -2.13 14.40 9.03
N ILE A 172 -3.03 13.46 8.75
CA ILE A 172 -2.81 12.03 9.00
C ILE A 172 -1.62 11.54 8.18
N MET A 173 -1.58 11.85 6.89
CA MET A 173 -0.50 11.42 6.01
C MET A 173 0.85 12.06 6.39
N SER A 174 0.87 13.35 6.77
CA SER A 174 2.12 14.02 7.16
C SER A 174 2.69 13.50 8.47
N SER A 175 1.84 13.02 9.40
CA SER A 175 2.26 12.44 10.68
C SER A 175 2.46 10.93 10.64
N LEU A 176 2.18 10.29 9.51
CA LEU A 176 2.14 8.84 9.37
C LEU A 176 3.45 8.15 9.80
N GLY A 177 4.61 8.73 9.49
CA GLY A 177 5.90 8.16 9.90
C GLY A 177 6.05 8.09 11.42
N SER A 178 5.77 9.19 12.12
CA SER A 178 5.90 9.30 13.57
C SER A 178 4.86 8.42 14.27
N VAL A 179 3.61 8.45 13.81
CA VAL A 179 2.54 7.61 14.36
C VAL A 179 2.84 6.14 14.11
N ALA A 180 3.34 5.76 12.93
CA ALA A 180 3.70 4.38 12.62
C ALA A 180 4.75 3.83 13.59
N ARG A 181 5.79 4.62 13.84
CA ARG A 181 6.85 4.27 14.77
C ARG A 181 6.33 4.16 16.20
N ALA A 182 5.57 5.13 16.68
CA ALA A 182 5.01 5.12 18.02
C ALA A 182 4.04 3.95 18.26
N ASP A 183 3.16 3.68 17.30
CA ASP A 183 2.23 2.55 17.35
C ASP A 183 2.99 1.21 17.36
N GLU A 184 4.06 1.09 16.57
CA GLU A 184 4.87 -0.12 16.53
C GLU A 184 5.71 -0.32 17.81
N LEU A 185 6.19 0.76 18.43
CA LEU A 185 6.81 0.71 19.76
C LEU A 185 5.83 0.20 20.82
N ALA A 186 4.56 0.60 20.77
CA ALA A 186 3.50 0.08 21.64
C ALA A 186 3.20 -1.40 21.34
N ARG A 187 3.00 -1.78 20.07
CA ARG A 187 2.70 -3.16 19.67
C ARG A 187 3.83 -4.15 20.01
N SER A 188 5.08 -3.74 19.80
CA SER A 188 6.27 -4.55 20.12
C SER A 188 6.57 -4.66 21.62
N GLY A 189 5.82 -3.96 22.48
CA GLY A 189 6.02 -3.97 23.94
C GLY A 189 7.21 -3.15 24.41
N GLN A 190 7.83 -2.35 23.53
CA GLN A 190 8.82 -1.35 23.91
C GLN A 190 8.18 -0.16 24.63
N ARG A 191 6.86 0.03 24.46
CA ARG A 191 6.00 0.97 25.20
C ARG A 191 4.74 0.26 25.65
N SER A 192 3.88 0.91 26.45
CA SER A 192 2.57 0.33 26.80
C SER A 192 1.79 0.02 25.53
N ARG A 193 1.18 -1.18 25.47
CA ARG A 193 0.27 -1.53 24.37
C ARG A 193 -0.95 -0.62 24.31
N GLU A 194 -1.35 -0.05 25.45
CA GLU A 194 -2.47 0.88 25.54
C GLU A 194 -2.22 2.17 24.75
N TYR A 195 -0.95 2.54 24.53
CA TYR A 195 -0.60 3.76 23.82
C TYR A 195 -0.79 3.68 22.29
N ALA A 196 -1.18 2.52 21.76
CA ALA A 196 -1.67 2.43 20.39
C ALA A 196 -2.92 3.31 20.24
N ILE A 197 -2.82 4.37 19.44
CA ILE A 197 -3.89 5.37 19.26
C ILE A 197 -4.51 5.31 17.87
N ALA A 198 -3.92 4.58 16.94
CA ALA A 198 -4.33 4.59 15.55
C ALA A 198 -5.81 4.20 15.38
N GLY A 199 -6.28 3.19 16.12
CA GLY A 199 -7.69 2.79 16.14
C GLY A 199 -8.63 3.87 16.71
N ASP A 200 -8.21 4.59 17.76
CA ASP A 200 -9.00 5.67 18.34
C ASP A 200 -9.12 6.86 17.38
N VAL A 201 -8.03 7.19 16.69
CA VAL A 201 -8.01 8.21 15.64
C VAL A 201 -8.89 7.78 14.47
N ALA A 202 -8.82 6.52 14.04
CA ALA A 202 -9.65 6.02 12.95
C ALA A 202 -11.15 6.11 13.27
N ALA A 203 -11.56 5.68 14.46
CA ALA A 203 -12.93 5.80 14.94
C ALA A 203 -13.41 7.26 14.94
N ALA A 204 -12.59 8.18 15.47
CA ALA A 204 -12.91 9.61 15.51
C ALA A 204 -13.04 10.23 14.11
N VAL A 205 -12.14 9.91 13.16
CA VAL A 205 -12.20 10.42 11.79
C VAL A 205 -13.40 9.87 11.04
N ASN A 206 -13.70 8.58 11.20
CA ASN A 206 -14.87 7.94 10.62
C ASN A 206 -16.16 8.59 11.14
N LYS A 207 -16.25 8.87 12.45
CA LYS A 207 -17.39 9.58 13.03
C LYS A 207 -17.51 11.01 12.53
N LEU A 208 -16.41 11.76 12.52
CA LEU A 208 -16.39 13.14 12.00
C LEU A 208 -16.87 13.20 10.56
N SER A 209 -16.43 12.24 9.75
CA SER A 209 -16.87 12.08 8.37
C SER A 209 -18.36 11.78 8.24
N SER A 210 -18.89 10.89 9.10
CA SER A 210 -20.31 10.55 9.13
C SER A 210 -21.16 11.77 9.47
N ILE A 211 -20.78 12.54 10.48
CA ILE A 211 -21.46 13.77 10.90
C ILE A 211 -21.50 14.78 9.74
N LYS A 212 -20.36 14.98 9.06
CA LYS A 212 -20.29 15.88 7.90
C LYS A 212 -21.17 15.43 6.74
N ARG A 213 -21.17 14.12 6.43
CA ARG A 213 -21.96 13.56 5.33
C ARG A 213 -23.46 13.67 5.59
N ASP A 214 -23.89 13.47 6.84
CA ASP A 214 -25.29 13.65 7.24
C ASP A 214 -25.74 15.11 7.11
N GLY A 215 -24.87 16.07 7.45
CA GLY A 215 -25.10 17.50 7.25
C GLY A 215 -26.15 18.14 8.17
N LYS A 216 -26.89 17.33 8.94
CA LYS A 216 -27.91 17.78 9.91
C LYS A 216 -27.41 17.75 11.35
N GLN A 217 -26.43 16.89 11.64
CA GLN A 217 -25.79 16.79 12.94
C GLN A 217 -24.49 17.64 13.01
N THR A 218 -24.22 18.26 14.15
CA THR A 218 -22.90 18.84 14.46
C THR A 218 -22.14 17.98 15.47
N VAL A 219 -20.84 18.23 15.64
CA VAL A 219 -20.05 17.52 16.66
C VAL A 219 -20.59 17.84 18.05
N GLU A 220 -20.98 19.09 18.31
CA GLU A 220 -21.57 19.52 19.58
C GLU A 220 -22.90 18.81 19.84
N MET A 221 -23.78 18.74 18.84
CA MET A 221 -25.06 18.01 18.96
C MET A 221 -24.83 16.52 19.23
N TYR A 222 -23.86 15.90 18.55
CA TYR A 222 -23.50 14.51 18.78
C TYR A 222 -23.00 14.29 20.21
N LEU A 223 -22.15 15.17 20.76
CA LEU A 223 -21.61 15.02 22.10
C LEU A 223 -22.64 15.22 23.21
N GLN A 224 -23.68 16.01 22.96
CA GLN A 224 -24.79 16.23 23.90
C GLN A 224 -25.81 15.10 23.88
N GLN A 225 -25.91 14.37 22.77
CA GLN A 225 -26.86 13.27 22.61
C GLN A 225 -26.51 12.14 23.57
N HIS A 226 -27.39 11.88 24.55
CA HIS A 226 -27.27 10.71 25.41
C HIS A 226 -27.79 9.50 24.65
N SER A 227 -26.92 8.55 24.33
CA SER A 227 -27.32 7.33 23.65
C SER A 227 -28.08 6.40 24.60
N LEU A 228 -29.31 6.03 24.22
CA LEU A 228 -30.12 5.04 24.94
C LEU A 228 -29.55 3.61 24.86
N PHE A 229 -28.62 3.37 23.92
CA PHE A 229 -28.03 2.04 23.67
C PHE A 229 -26.51 2.01 23.85
N GLY A 230 -25.94 3.03 24.51
CA GLY A 230 -24.49 3.22 24.67
C GLY A 230 -23.87 4.04 23.53
N ASP A 231 -22.79 4.75 23.84
CA ASP A 231 -22.08 5.61 22.87
C ASP A 231 -21.31 4.77 21.84
N ASP A 232 -21.33 5.21 20.58
CA ASP A 232 -20.56 4.59 19.49
C ASP A 232 -19.06 4.93 19.53
N LEU A 233 -18.66 5.91 20.35
CA LEU A 233 -17.27 6.28 20.61
C LEU A 233 -16.96 6.21 22.11
N THR A 234 -15.75 5.74 22.43
CA THR A 234 -15.21 5.80 23.80
C THR A 234 -14.98 7.25 24.26
N PRO A 235 -14.85 7.51 25.58
CA PRO A 235 -14.52 8.86 26.07
C PRO A 235 -13.25 9.44 25.43
N THR A 236 -12.20 8.61 25.25
CA THR A 236 -10.96 9.00 24.57
C THR A 236 -11.20 9.36 23.11
N GLN A 237 -11.99 8.56 22.38
CA GLN A 237 -12.33 8.83 20.99
C GLN A 237 -13.17 10.10 20.82
N LYS A 238 -14.07 10.40 21.75
CA LYS A 238 -14.82 11.66 21.76
C LYS A 238 -13.90 12.88 21.92
N LYS A 239 -12.88 12.79 22.79
CA LYS A 239 -11.88 13.86 22.93
C LYS A 239 -11.05 14.05 21.65
N ILE A 240 -10.65 12.96 21.01
CA ILE A 240 -9.93 13.00 19.72
C ILE A 240 -10.81 13.58 18.62
N LEU A 241 -12.09 13.20 18.57
CA LEU A 241 -13.08 13.77 17.65
C LEU A 241 -13.15 15.29 17.78
N VAL A 242 -13.23 15.82 19.00
CA VAL A 242 -13.20 17.27 19.27
C VAL A 242 -11.89 17.89 18.78
N ALA A 243 -10.75 17.33 19.18
CA ALA A 243 -9.44 17.87 18.82
C ALA A 243 -9.21 17.93 17.31
N LEU A 244 -9.65 16.90 16.57
CA LEU A 244 -9.64 16.85 15.12
C LEU A 244 -10.64 17.85 14.51
N HIS A 245 -11.84 17.97 15.08
CA HIS A 245 -12.84 18.92 14.61
C HIS A 245 -12.32 20.36 14.72
N GLU A 246 -11.75 20.75 15.86
CA GLU A 246 -11.18 22.08 16.07
C GLU A 246 -10.07 22.41 15.05
N ARG A 247 -9.23 21.42 14.72
CA ARG A 247 -8.08 21.57 13.81
C ARG A 247 -8.40 21.29 12.34
N ARG A 248 -9.63 20.88 12.01
CA ARG A 248 -10.07 20.40 10.67
C ARG A 248 -9.74 21.33 9.50
N ARG A 249 -9.52 22.62 9.77
CA ARG A 249 -9.24 23.65 8.76
C ARG A 249 -7.77 23.70 8.34
N SER A 250 -6.87 23.04 9.08
CA SER A 250 -5.43 23.05 8.81
C SER A 250 -4.85 21.64 8.89
N GLY A 251 -4.42 21.11 7.75
CA GLY A 251 -3.74 19.81 7.74
C GLY A 251 -2.43 19.83 8.53
N LYS A 252 -1.73 20.98 8.54
CA LYS A 252 -0.56 21.19 9.39
C LYS A 252 -0.91 21.03 10.87
N ALA A 253 -1.97 21.66 11.35
CA ALA A 253 -2.39 21.57 12.76
C ALA A 253 -2.83 20.14 13.14
N VAL A 254 -3.47 19.41 12.23
CA VAL A 254 -3.80 17.98 12.44
C VAL A 254 -2.53 17.13 12.49
N GLY A 255 -1.57 17.37 11.60
CA GLY A 255 -0.28 16.68 11.60
C GLY A 255 0.52 16.94 12.86
N GLU A 256 0.59 18.19 13.32
CA GLU A 256 1.24 18.58 14.59
C GLU A 256 0.58 17.90 15.79
N LEU A 257 -0.75 17.85 15.83
CA LEU A 257 -1.48 17.12 16.86
C LEU A 257 -1.01 15.65 16.90
N LEU A 258 -1.06 14.94 15.78
CA LEU A 258 -0.73 13.51 15.74
C LEU A 258 0.76 13.23 15.99
N ASN A 259 1.66 14.10 15.50
CA ASN A 259 3.08 14.04 15.82
C ASN A 259 3.34 14.26 17.32
N GLY A 260 2.57 15.14 17.98
CA GLY A 260 2.64 15.35 19.42
C GLY A 260 2.32 14.10 20.23
N TRP A 261 1.35 13.29 19.80
CA TRP A 261 1.09 11.99 20.45
C TRP A 261 2.28 11.05 20.29
N ALA A 262 2.79 10.91 19.07
CA ALA A 262 3.91 10.02 18.80
C ALA A 262 5.13 10.36 19.67
N GLU A 263 5.46 11.65 19.80
CA GLU A 263 6.55 12.11 20.66
C GLU A 263 6.32 11.78 22.14
N LEU A 264 5.08 11.95 22.64
CA LEU A 264 4.74 11.62 24.01
C LEU A 264 4.92 10.13 24.31
N VAL A 265 4.51 9.26 23.37
CA VAL A 265 4.69 7.80 23.47
C VAL A 265 6.16 7.42 23.42
N GLU A 266 6.95 8.00 22.52
CA GLU A 266 8.38 7.72 22.40
C GLU A 266 9.15 8.06 23.68
N ARG A 267 8.72 9.07 24.45
CA ARG A 267 9.33 9.46 25.73
C ARG A 267 8.95 8.56 26.90
N GLN A 268 7.94 7.70 26.78
CA GLN A 268 7.58 6.81 27.88
C GLN A 268 8.63 5.69 28.05
N PRO A 269 8.84 5.20 29.29
CA PRO A 269 9.68 4.03 29.50
C PRO A 269 8.99 2.74 28.99
N PRO A 270 9.75 1.67 28.69
CA PRO A 270 9.19 0.33 28.53
C PRO A 270 8.44 -0.15 29.78
N PRO A 271 7.33 -0.90 29.63
CA PRO A 271 6.55 -1.37 30.78
C PRO A 271 7.37 -2.18 31.79
N GLN A 272 8.35 -2.97 31.31
CA GLN A 272 9.18 -3.81 32.19
C GLN A 272 10.11 -2.98 33.10
N GLN A 273 10.48 -1.76 32.70
CA GLN A 273 11.32 -0.88 33.51
C GLN A 273 10.55 -0.17 34.63
N ALA A 274 9.25 0.10 34.43
CA ALA A 274 8.41 0.73 35.46
C ALA A 274 8.26 -0.18 36.70
N GLY A 275 8.23 -1.51 36.52
CA GLY A 275 8.13 -2.47 37.62
C GLY A 275 9.39 -2.65 38.46
N LEU A 276 10.58 -2.29 37.96
CA LEU A 276 11.87 -2.55 38.65
C LEU A 276 12.16 -1.58 39.80
N PHE A 277 11.47 -0.44 39.86
CA PHE A 277 11.70 0.60 40.87
C PHE A 277 10.53 0.78 41.86
N GLY A 278 9.60 -0.18 41.92
CA GLY A 278 8.52 -0.20 42.92
C GLY A 278 7.51 0.96 42.82
N GLY A 279 7.54 1.75 41.74
CA GLY A 279 6.65 2.88 41.52
C GLY A 279 5.65 2.61 40.39
N THR A 280 4.48 3.24 40.47
CA THR A 280 3.48 3.39 39.41
C THR A 280 3.98 4.24 38.24
N GLY A 281 5.23 4.05 37.80
CA GLY A 281 5.97 4.95 36.90
C GLY A 281 5.52 4.94 35.43
N GLN A 282 4.42 4.26 35.12
CA GLN A 282 3.81 4.27 33.80
C GLN A 282 2.61 5.20 33.82
N THR A 283 2.73 6.33 33.12
CA THR A 283 1.61 7.26 32.87
C THR A 283 0.44 6.49 32.28
N SER A 284 -0.79 6.66 32.77
CA SER A 284 -1.93 5.98 32.14
C SER A 284 -2.19 6.55 30.74
N LYS A 285 -2.87 5.77 29.87
CA LYS A 285 -3.28 6.27 28.56
C LYS A 285 -4.13 7.53 28.70
N GLU A 286 -5.05 7.56 29.66
CA GLU A 286 -5.95 8.69 29.92
C GLU A 286 -5.16 9.94 30.28
N GLU A 287 -4.20 9.83 31.20
CA GLU A 287 -3.37 10.97 31.60
C GLU A 287 -2.50 11.46 30.44
N LEU A 288 -1.96 10.55 29.62
CA LEU A 288 -1.17 10.91 28.45
C LEU A 288 -2.03 11.61 27.39
N VAL A 289 -3.28 11.18 27.19
CA VAL A 289 -4.24 11.82 26.30
C VAL A 289 -4.58 13.24 26.79
N GLU A 290 -4.82 13.44 28.09
CA GLU A 290 -5.07 14.78 28.63
C GLU A 290 -3.89 15.71 28.39
N ARG A 291 -2.66 15.24 28.67
CA ARG A 291 -1.44 16.01 28.38
C ARG A 291 -1.28 16.29 26.89
N TRP A 292 -1.59 15.32 26.04
CA TRP A 292 -1.51 15.46 24.59
C TRP A 292 -2.44 16.54 24.05
N LEU A 293 -3.68 16.56 24.51
CA LEU A 293 -4.70 17.48 23.99
C LEU A 293 -4.60 18.90 24.57
N THR A 294 -3.95 19.07 25.72
CA THR A 294 -3.79 20.37 26.39
C THR A 294 -2.47 21.09 26.07
N GLN A 295 -1.46 20.39 25.54
CA GLN A 295 -0.19 21.02 25.18
C GLN A 295 -0.37 21.99 23.98
N PRO A 296 0.13 23.23 24.07
CA PRO A 296 0.12 24.14 22.94
C PRO A 296 1.00 23.57 21.81
N ALA A 297 0.57 23.78 20.56
CA ALA A 297 1.35 23.43 19.38
C ALA A 297 2.73 24.12 19.49
N ARG A 298 3.82 23.34 19.41
CA ARG A 298 5.17 23.91 19.53
C ARG A 298 5.44 24.88 18.39
N PRO A 299 6.07 26.04 18.65
CA PRO A 299 6.70 26.79 17.58
C PRO A 299 7.80 25.93 16.97
N GLN A 300 7.88 25.91 15.63
CA GLN A 300 8.90 25.18 14.89
C GLN A 300 10.29 25.56 15.44
N ALA A 301 11.04 24.57 15.91
CA ALA A 301 12.43 24.77 16.29
C ALA A 301 13.16 25.34 15.06
N GLN A 302 13.55 26.61 15.13
CA GLN A 302 14.52 27.17 14.20
C GLN A 302 15.71 26.23 14.23
N GLN A 303 16.02 25.62 13.08
CA GLN A 303 17.28 24.92 12.89
C GLN A 303 18.38 25.92 13.28
N SER A 304 18.96 25.70 14.44
CA SER A 304 20.15 26.40 14.89
C SER A 304 21.23 26.04 13.88
N LEU A 305 21.48 26.97 12.96
CA LEU A 305 22.71 27.11 12.22
C LEU A 305 23.84 27.21 13.26
N PHE A 306 24.41 26.07 13.62
CA PHE A 306 25.76 26.03 14.15
C PHE A 306 26.67 25.58 12.99
N PHE A 307 27.66 26.43 12.76
CA PHE A 307 28.63 26.50 11.68
C PHE A 307 29.28 25.17 11.30
#